data_AF-A0A1F4AEY2-F1
#
_entry.id   AF-A0A1F4AEY2-F1
#
_cell.length_a   1.000
_cell.length_b   1.000
_cell.length_c   1.000
_cell.angle_alpha   90.00
_cell.angle_beta   90.00
_cell.angle_gamma   90.00
#
_symmetry.space_group_name_H-M   'P 1'
#
loop_
_entity.id
_entity.type
_entity.pdbx_description
1 polymer ?
#
loop_
_entity_poly.entity_id
_entity_poly.type
_entity_poly.pdbx_seq_one_letter_code
_entity_poly.pdbx_strand_id
1 'polypeptide(L)'
;MFRGIAQLNLDNKGRLAVPARYRDTLIERCAGHLVTTADADRCVLIYPLPDWETIQQKLEGYSNLDPRVRELQRRLIGFAVDVEMDSAGRVLIAPALREFAQLEKRIVLVGQGKKFELWNKDNWEQLIERSSGFGAAGLPPELEGFSL
;
A
#
# COMPACT_ATOMS: atom_id res chain seq x y z
N MET A 1 3.77 13.88 -4.11
CA MET A 1 3.75 13.17 -2.80
C MET A 1 2.31 12.85 -2.45
N PHE A 2 2.02 11.63 -2.03
CA PHE A 2 0.67 11.16 -1.69
C PHE A 2 0.39 11.38 -0.21
N ARG A 3 -0.78 11.94 0.14
CA ARG A 3 -1.15 12.24 1.53
C ARG A 3 -2.65 12.31 1.76
N GLY A 4 -3.08 11.92 2.95
CA GLY A 4 -4.46 12.02 3.40
C GLY A 4 -5.28 10.77 3.08
N ILE A 5 -6.49 10.73 3.65
CA ILE A 5 -7.39 9.58 3.67
C ILE A 5 -8.54 9.82 2.69
N ALA A 6 -8.94 8.79 1.93
CA ALA A 6 -10.11 8.81 1.07
C ALA A 6 -10.94 7.53 1.29
N GLN A 7 -12.21 7.69 1.67
CA GLN A 7 -13.16 6.58 1.72
C GLN A 7 -13.76 6.39 0.32
N LEU A 8 -13.67 5.17 -0.20
CA LEU A 8 -14.03 4.83 -1.57
C LEU A 8 -14.80 3.51 -1.59
N ASN A 9 -15.30 3.14 -2.77
CA ASN A 9 -15.83 1.80 -3.01
C ASN A 9 -15.01 1.08 -4.08
N LEU A 10 -14.75 -0.22 -3.87
CA LEU A 10 -14.37 -1.11 -4.96
C LEU A 10 -15.57 -1.35 -5.87
N ASP A 11 -15.32 -1.39 -7.18
CA ASP A 11 -16.35 -1.81 -8.11
C ASP A 11 -16.53 -3.34 -8.12
N ASN A 12 -17.58 -3.81 -8.81
CA ASN A 12 -17.91 -5.24 -8.88
C ASN A 12 -16.83 -6.10 -9.56
N LYS A 13 -15.85 -5.48 -10.25
CA LYS A 13 -14.71 -6.17 -10.87
C LYS A 13 -13.45 -6.10 -10.00
N GLY A 14 -13.54 -5.53 -8.80
CA GLY A 14 -12.41 -5.36 -7.89
C GLY A 14 -11.47 -4.22 -8.29
N ARG A 15 -11.96 -3.21 -9.02
CA ARG A 15 -11.17 -2.04 -9.39
C ARG A 15 -11.36 -0.90 -8.39
N LEU A 16 -10.26 -0.26 -8.05
CA LEU A 16 -10.17 0.99 -7.30
C LEU A 16 -10.22 2.16 -8.27
N ALA A 17 -11.11 3.12 -8.04
CA ALA A 17 -11.04 4.42 -8.72
C ALA A 17 -10.05 5.33 -7.98
N VAL A 18 -8.91 5.64 -8.61
CA VAL A 18 -7.90 6.52 -8.03
C VAL A 18 -8.50 7.94 -7.93
N PRO A 19 -8.41 8.61 -6.76
CA PRO A 19 -8.86 10.00 -6.62
C PRO A 19 -8.22 10.93 -7.65
N ALA A 20 -9.02 11.80 -8.26
CA ALA A 20 -8.59 12.68 -9.35
C ALA A 20 -7.32 13.47 -9.04
N ARG A 21 -7.19 13.96 -7.79
CA ARG A 21 -6.02 14.72 -7.30
C ARG A 21 -4.67 14.01 -7.40
N TYR A 22 -4.65 12.69 -7.61
CA TYR A 22 -3.41 11.92 -7.75
C TYR A 22 -3.13 11.45 -9.17
N ARG A 23 -4.11 11.54 -10.08
CA ARG A 23 -3.99 10.92 -11.42
C ARG A 23 -2.89 11.57 -12.23
N ASP A 24 -2.88 12.89 -12.32
CA ASP A 24 -1.86 13.63 -13.09
C ASP A 24 -0.46 13.33 -12.56
N THR A 25 -0.28 13.32 -11.24
CA THR A 25 1.00 12.94 -10.61
C THR A 25 1.43 11.51 -10.95
N LEU A 26 0.51 10.54 -11.01
CA LEU A 26 0.84 9.17 -11.39
C LEU A 26 1.16 9.04 -12.88
N ILE A 27 0.47 9.78 -13.74
CA ILE A 27 0.77 9.82 -15.18
C ILE A 27 2.14 10.46 -15.41
N GLU A 28 2.42 11.62 -14.83
CA GLU A 28 3.71 12.31 -14.97
C GLU A 28 4.88 11.48 -14.42
N ARG A 29 4.65 10.75 -13.32
CA ARG A 29 5.73 10.05 -12.61
C ARG A 29 6.04 8.67 -13.18
N CYS A 30 5.03 7.95 -13.65
CA CYS A 30 5.18 6.56 -14.08
C CYS A 30 4.22 6.14 -15.19
N ALA A 31 3.64 7.09 -15.94
CA ALA A 31 2.66 6.83 -17.00
C ALA A 31 1.49 5.92 -16.56
N GLY A 32 1.13 5.95 -15.28
CA GLY A 32 0.09 5.07 -14.74
C GLY A 32 0.52 3.62 -14.49
N HIS A 33 1.80 3.27 -14.67
CA HIS A 33 2.35 1.97 -14.28
C HIS A 33 2.61 1.92 -12.78
N LEU A 34 1.94 0.99 -12.12
CA LEU A 34 1.96 0.82 -10.67
C LEU A 34 2.29 -0.62 -10.32
N VAL A 35 2.67 -0.83 -9.06
CA VAL A 35 2.80 -2.16 -8.47
C VAL A 35 1.92 -2.23 -7.23
N THR A 36 1.13 -3.30 -7.14
CA THR A 36 0.33 -3.60 -5.96
C THR A 36 0.96 -4.78 -5.22
N THR A 37 1.02 -4.72 -3.88
CA THR A 37 1.55 -5.82 -3.06
C THR A 37 0.93 -5.86 -1.66
N ALA A 38 1.24 -6.89 -0.86
CA ALA A 38 0.73 -7.12 0.48
C ALA A 38 1.60 -6.47 1.57
N ASP A 39 0.98 -5.84 2.57
CA ASP A 39 1.66 -5.33 3.76
C ASP A 39 1.55 -6.29 4.97
N ALA A 40 2.42 -6.12 5.96
CA ALA A 40 2.37 -6.87 7.21
C ALA A 40 1.06 -6.62 7.99
N ASP A 41 0.51 -5.42 7.91
CA ASP A 41 -0.72 -5.04 8.59
C ASP A 41 -2.01 -5.47 7.85
N ARG A 42 -1.87 -6.38 6.86
CA ARG A 42 -2.97 -6.90 6.03
C ARG A 42 -3.71 -5.83 5.23
N CYS A 43 -2.96 -4.92 4.62
CA CYS A 43 -3.45 -4.01 3.60
C CYS A 43 -2.76 -4.25 2.26
N VAL A 44 -3.25 -3.58 1.21
CA VAL A 44 -2.60 -3.58 -0.11
C VAL A 44 -1.78 -2.29 -0.25
N LEU A 45 -0.49 -2.42 -0.52
CA LEU A 45 0.35 -1.30 -0.90
C LEU A 45 0.23 -1.03 -2.39
N ILE A 46 0.25 0.23 -2.78
CA ILE A 46 0.26 0.66 -4.19
C ILE A 46 1.41 1.65 -4.39
N TYR A 47 2.36 1.29 -5.25
CA TYR A 47 3.53 2.10 -5.56
C TYR A 47 3.53 2.51 -7.04
N PRO A 48 4.01 3.72 -7.36
CA PRO A 48 4.54 3.99 -8.69
C PRO A 48 5.68 3.00 -8.99
N LEU A 49 5.72 2.46 -10.22
CA LEU A 49 6.71 1.45 -10.60
C LEU A 49 8.17 1.83 -10.24
N PRO A 50 8.68 3.05 -10.52
CA PRO A 50 10.07 3.41 -10.18
C PRO A 50 10.37 3.38 -8.67
N ASP A 51 9.38 3.70 -7.82
CA ASP A 51 9.55 3.60 -6.37
C ASP A 51 9.63 2.15 -5.92
N TRP A 52 8.80 1.28 -6.50
CA TRP A 52 8.79 -0.14 -6.22
C TRP A 52 10.11 -0.80 -6.62
N GLU A 53 10.62 -0.53 -7.83
CA GLU A 53 11.88 -1.11 -8.32
C GLU A 53 13.04 -0.84 -7.35
N THR A 54 13.09 0.36 -6.77
CA THR A 54 14.10 0.71 -5.75
C THR A 54 13.96 -0.14 -4.48
N ILE A 55 12.73 -0.49 -4.09
CA ILE A 55 12.45 -1.33 -2.92
C ILE A 55 12.78 -2.79 -3.24
N GLN A 56 12.33 -3.28 -4.40
CA GLN A 56 12.56 -4.64 -4.86
C GLN A 56 14.06 -4.95 -4.95
N GLN A 57 14.85 -4.08 -5.57
CA GLN A 57 16.31 -4.26 -5.67
C GLN A 57 16.97 -4.41 -4.29
N LYS A 58 16.52 -3.65 -3.28
CA LYS A 58 17.01 -3.78 -1.91
C LYS A 58 16.63 -5.12 -1.29
N LEU A 59 15.37 -5.55 -1.50
CA LEU A 59 14.88 -6.82 -0.97
C LEU A 59 15.59 -8.03 -1.58
N GLU A 60 15.88 -7.99 -2.88
CA GLU A 60 16.62 -9.02 -3.62
C GLU A 60 18.10 -9.08 -3.21
N GLY A 61 18.66 -7.97 -2.72
CA GLY A 61 20.04 -7.90 -2.23
C GLY A 61 20.28 -8.58 -0.87
N TYR A 62 19.23 -8.92 -0.11
CA TYR A 62 19.38 -9.60 1.18
C TYR A 62 19.56 -11.12 1.02
N SER A 63 20.32 -11.72 1.95
CA SER A 63 20.54 -13.17 1.95
C SER A 63 19.26 -13.93 2.31
N ASN A 64 18.89 -14.89 1.46
CA ASN A 64 17.73 -15.77 1.68
C ASN A 64 17.95 -16.84 2.75
N LEU A 65 19.09 -16.85 3.47
CA LEU A 65 19.35 -17.80 4.55
C LEU A 65 18.52 -17.49 5.81
N ASP A 66 18.22 -16.21 6.07
CA ASP A 66 17.37 -15.81 7.19
C ASP A 66 15.88 -16.10 6.88
N PRO A 67 15.17 -16.91 7.69
CA PRO A 67 13.75 -17.16 7.49
C PRO A 67 12.88 -15.90 7.45
N ARG A 68 13.24 -14.84 8.18
CA ARG A 68 12.50 -13.57 8.24
C ARG A 68 12.61 -12.81 6.93
N VAL A 69 13.78 -12.85 6.28
CA VAL A 69 13.99 -12.25 4.95
C VAL A 69 13.13 -12.98 3.92
N ARG A 70 13.11 -14.32 3.96
CA ARG A 70 12.26 -15.10 3.05
C ARG A 70 10.77 -14.82 3.25
N GLU A 71 10.32 -14.65 4.48
CA GLU A 71 8.93 -14.28 4.78
C GLU A 71 8.60 -12.90 4.21
N LEU A 72 9.47 -11.92 4.42
CA LEU A 72 9.31 -10.57 3.88
C LEU A 72 9.27 -10.56 2.35
N GLN A 73 10.17 -11.28 1.69
CA GLN A 73 10.17 -11.41 0.23
C GLN A 73 8.92 -12.11 -0.29
N ARG A 74 8.47 -13.21 0.34
CA ARG A 74 7.22 -13.88 -0.06
C ARG A 74 6.01 -12.96 0.08
N ARG A 75 5.97 -12.13 1.11
CA ARG A 75 4.90 -11.15 1.32
C ARG A 75 4.98 -10.02 0.30
N LEU A 76 6.11 -9.33 0.21
CA LEU A 76 6.25 -8.14 -0.63
C LEU A 76 6.46 -8.48 -2.11
N ILE A 77 7.43 -9.32 -2.44
CA ILE A 77 7.70 -9.68 -3.84
C ILE A 77 6.70 -10.73 -4.32
N GLY A 78 6.37 -11.74 -3.50
CA GLY A 78 5.47 -12.82 -3.91
C GLY A 78 4.04 -12.38 -4.21
N PHE A 79 3.55 -11.30 -3.57
CA PHE A 79 2.26 -10.68 -3.89
C PHE A 79 2.37 -9.50 -4.86
N ALA A 80 3.58 -9.11 -5.29
CA ALA A 80 3.74 -7.98 -6.20
C ALA A 80 3.11 -8.29 -7.56
N VAL A 81 2.25 -7.40 -8.01
CA VAL A 81 1.61 -7.47 -9.33
C VAL A 81 1.71 -6.11 -10.00
N ASP A 82 2.30 -6.10 -11.19
CA ASP A 82 2.33 -4.95 -12.08
C ASP A 82 0.91 -4.68 -12.59
N VAL A 83 0.46 -3.44 -12.47
CA VAL A 83 -0.87 -3.00 -12.88
C VAL A 83 -0.77 -1.66 -13.58
N GLU A 84 -1.67 -1.44 -14.54
CA GLU A 84 -1.77 -0.18 -15.26
C GLU A 84 -3.08 0.52 -14.88
N MET A 85 -2.99 1.83 -14.66
CA MET A 85 -4.16 2.67 -14.46
C MET A 85 -4.87 2.88 -15.81
N ASP A 86 -6.14 2.49 -15.89
CA ASP A 86 -6.91 2.66 -17.11
C ASP A 86 -7.24 4.14 -17.41
N SER A 87 -7.77 4.41 -18.60
CA SER A 87 -8.15 5.77 -19.03
C SER A 87 -9.22 6.45 -18.16
N ALA A 88 -9.94 5.69 -17.34
CA ALA A 88 -10.90 6.22 -16.36
C ALA A 88 -10.24 6.48 -14.98
N GLY A 89 -8.94 6.26 -14.85
CA GLY A 89 -8.19 6.40 -13.61
C GLY A 89 -8.46 5.26 -12.63
N ARG A 90 -8.72 4.04 -13.11
CA ARG A 90 -8.98 2.87 -12.26
C ARG A 90 -7.84 1.87 -12.31
N VAL A 91 -7.63 1.19 -11.20
CA VAL A 91 -6.60 0.15 -11.02
C VAL A 91 -7.28 -1.14 -10.59
N LEU A 92 -6.98 -2.25 -11.25
CA LEU A 92 -7.49 -3.57 -10.88
C LEU A 92 -6.70 -4.12 -9.68
N ILE A 93 -7.39 -4.52 -8.61
CA ILE A 93 -6.76 -5.19 -7.48
C ILE A 93 -6.90 -6.70 -7.65
N ALA A 94 -5.75 -7.38 -7.72
CA ALA A 94 -5.69 -8.82 -7.95
C ALA A 94 -6.54 -9.58 -6.90
N PRO A 95 -7.23 -10.67 -7.28
CA PRO A 95 -8.05 -11.46 -6.35
C PRO A 95 -7.30 -11.89 -5.09
N ALA A 96 -6.05 -12.35 -5.22
CA ALA A 96 -5.22 -12.78 -4.09
C ALA A 96 -4.94 -11.65 -3.09
N LEU A 97 -4.74 -10.41 -3.57
CA LEU A 97 -4.55 -9.23 -2.72
C LEU A 97 -5.86 -8.81 -2.03
N ARG A 98 -6.99 -8.91 -2.75
CA ARG A 98 -8.31 -8.66 -2.16
C ARG A 98 -8.63 -9.65 -1.05
N GLU A 99 -8.33 -10.93 -1.26
CA GLU A 99 -8.49 -11.97 -0.24
C GLU A 99 -7.55 -11.73 0.95
N PHE A 100 -6.26 -11.49 0.69
CA PHE A 100 -5.26 -11.24 1.73
C PHE A 100 -5.64 -10.07 2.65
N ALA A 101 -6.01 -8.93 2.06
CA ALA A 101 -6.36 -7.71 2.78
C ALA A 101 -7.86 -7.62 3.15
N GLN A 102 -8.62 -8.69 2.90
CA GLN A 102 -10.05 -8.78 3.18
C GLN A 102 -10.86 -7.62 2.58
N LEU A 103 -10.49 -7.19 1.37
CA LEU A 103 -11.12 -6.04 0.72
C LEU A 103 -12.56 -6.37 0.31
N GLU A 104 -13.50 -5.59 0.83
CA GLU A 104 -14.91 -5.64 0.45
C GLU A 104 -15.29 -4.37 -0.35
N LYS A 105 -16.60 -4.08 -0.43
CA LYS A 105 -17.10 -2.91 -1.14
C LYS A 105 -16.53 -1.61 -0.55
N ARG A 106 -16.55 -1.44 0.78
CA ARG A 106 -16.10 -0.20 1.44
C ARG A 106 -14.61 -0.28 1.73
N ILE A 107 -13.86 0.66 1.19
CA ILE A 107 -12.40 0.70 1.30
C ILE A 107 -11.91 2.08 1.73
N VAL A 108 -10.68 2.11 2.25
CA VAL A 108 -9.98 3.34 2.61
C VAL A 108 -8.64 3.36 1.88
N LEU A 109 -8.39 4.43 1.14
CA LEU A 109 -7.12 4.70 0.49
C LEU A 109 -6.37 5.78 1.29
N VAL A 110 -5.17 5.45 1.77
CA VAL A 110 -4.33 6.32 2.60
C VAL A 110 -3.06 6.65 1.84
N GLY A 111 -2.80 7.93 1.60
CA GLY A 111 -1.55 8.38 1.01
C GLY A 111 -0.44 8.48 2.06
N GLN A 112 0.68 7.79 1.83
CA GLN A 112 1.81 7.67 2.77
C GLN A 112 3.12 8.05 2.07
N GLY A 113 3.20 9.29 1.59
CA GLY A 113 4.39 9.86 0.97
C GLY A 113 4.64 9.34 -0.45
N LYS A 114 5.32 8.20 -0.56
CA LYS A 114 5.72 7.56 -1.82
C LYS A 114 4.76 6.47 -2.31
N LYS A 115 3.82 6.06 -1.47
CA LYS A 115 2.88 4.97 -1.74
C LYS A 115 1.47 5.30 -1.29
N PHE A 116 0.54 4.45 -1.68
CA PHE A 116 -0.74 4.33 -1.01
C PHE A 116 -0.82 3.03 -0.23
N GLU A 117 -1.64 3.05 0.80
CA GLU A 117 -2.19 1.86 1.44
C GLU A 117 -3.68 1.80 1.13
N LEU A 118 -4.15 0.61 0.78
CA LEU A 118 -5.55 0.33 0.49
C LEU A 118 -6.05 -0.70 1.48
N TRP A 119 -7.06 -0.30 2.24
CA TRP A 119 -7.59 -1.03 3.37
C TRP A 119 -9.06 -1.41 3.15
N ASN A 120 -9.48 -2.52 3.74
CA ASN A 120 -10.88 -2.68 4.12
C ASN A 120 -11.21 -1.60 5.17
N LYS A 121 -12.36 -0.93 5.01
CA LYS A 121 -12.75 0.18 5.90
C LYS A 121 -12.79 -0.21 7.37
N ASP A 122 -13.36 -1.37 7.69
CA ASP A 122 -13.57 -1.78 9.07
C ASP A 122 -12.24 -2.21 9.72
N ASN A 123 -11.31 -2.79 8.93
CA ASN A 123 -9.95 -3.07 9.38
C ASN A 123 -9.14 -1.80 9.65
N TRP A 124 -9.29 -0.77 8.81
CA TRP A 124 -8.66 0.53 9.03
C TRP A 124 -9.15 1.22 10.30
N GLU A 125 -10.46 1.22 10.55
CA GLU A 125 -11.05 1.79 11.76
C GLU A 125 -10.53 1.08 13.01
N GLN A 126 -10.47 -0.25 13.00
CA GLN A 126 -9.88 -1.03 14.10
C GLN A 126 -8.39 -0.72 14.31
N LEU A 127 -7.62 -0.56 13.24
CA LEU A 127 -6.20 -0.20 13.34
C LEU A 127 -6.04 1.16 14.03
N ILE A 128 -6.79 2.17 13.60
CA ILE A 128 -6.71 3.52 14.17
C ILE A 128 -7.17 3.54 15.61
N GLU A 129 -8.26 2.83 15.95
CA GLU A 129 -8.72 2.69 17.33
C GLU A 129 -7.65 2.06 18.23
N ARG A 130 -6.98 0.99 17.76
CA ARG A 130 -5.86 0.35 18.48
C ARG A 130 -4.64 1.25 18.58
N SER A 131 -4.43 2.11 17.59
CA SER A 131 -3.28 3.02 17.48
C SER A 131 -3.53 4.39 18.12
N SER A 132 -4.66 4.58 18.82
CA SER A 132 -5.07 5.84 19.48
C SER A 132 -4.13 6.32 20.60
N GLY A 133 -2.95 5.72 20.74
CA GLY A 133 -1.82 6.23 21.49
C GLY A 133 -0.54 5.50 21.08
N PHE A 134 0.59 6.21 21.04
CA PHE A 134 1.85 5.54 21.35
C PHE A 134 1.65 5.00 22.77
N GLY A 135 1.44 3.68 22.92
CA GLY A 135 1.28 3.08 24.23
C GLY A 135 2.54 3.27 25.08
N ALA A 136 2.70 2.46 26.14
CA ALA A 136 3.87 2.52 27.02
C ALA A 136 5.25 2.37 26.31
N ALA A 137 5.29 1.97 25.04
CA ALA A 137 6.49 1.79 24.25
C ALA A 137 7.14 3.10 23.74
N GLY A 138 6.43 4.23 23.76
CA GLY A 138 6.96 5.51 23.27
C GLY A 138 7.22 5.53 21.77
N LEU A 139 7.93 6.57 21.31
CA LEU A 139 8.41 6.66 19.92
C LEU A 139 9.59 5.68 19.72
N PRO A 140 9.73 5.06 18.54
CA PRO A 140 10.94 4.31 18.18
C PRO A 140 12.21 5.17 18.34
N PRO A 141 13.38 4.57 18.65
CA PRO A 141 14.64 5.31 18.82
C PRO A 141 15.00 6.19 17.63
N GLU A 142 14.62 5.80 16.40
CA GLU A 142 14.89 6.60 15.20
C GLU A 142 14.08 7.91 15.14
N LEU A 143 13.06 8.05 16.00
CA LEU A 143 12.21 9.23 16.12
C LEU A 143 12.48 10.02 17.41
N GLU A 144 13.56 9.72 18.14
CA GLU A 144 14.00 10.57 19.25
C GLU A 144 14.27 12.00 18.77
N GLY A 145 13.62 12.99 19.39
CA GLY A 145 13.71 14.40 19.00
C GLY A 145 12.72 14.83 17.90
N PHE A 146 11.88 13.93 17.40
CA PHE A 146 10.78 14.30 16.52
C PHE A 146 9.66 15.00 17.32
N SER A 147 9.36 16.25 16.94
CA SER A 147 8.22 17.01 17.46
C SER A 147 7.25 17.30 16.32
N LEU A 148 5.95 17.20 16.62
CA LEU A 148 4.87 17.68 15.75
C LEU A 148 4.72 19.20 15.80
#